data_AF-A0AAD4Q8Y1-F1
#
_entry.id   AF-A0AAD4Q8Y1-F1
#
_cell.length_a   1.000
_cell.length_b   1.000
_cell.length_c   1.000
_cell.angle_alpha   90.00
_cell.angle_beta   90.00
_cell.angle_gamma   90.00
#
_symmetry.space_group_name_H-M   'P 1'
#
loop_
_entity.id
_entity.type
_entity.pdbx_description
1 polymer ?
#
loop_
_entity_poly.entity_id
_entity_poly.type
_entity_poly.pdbx_seq_one_letter_code
_entity_poly.pdbx_strand_id
1 'polypeptide(L)'
;MPRHAHLLPEHLAALGYPLQDKGVAHEEEVQVMANIGMDALHNPHKPRPKGEWIGGEMTRHYNPVIKELYILSIDMILLNNDIALYNLEQVQGDNNHSIITTTMHHNKTDIQGAMNWVYDYHKELEVKFMDLDENKITEFEEPVDTELAQWLGN
;
A
#
# COMPACT_ATOMS: atom_id res chain seq x y z
N MET A 1 16.51 -23.19 -5.04
CA MET A 1 15.12 -23.51 -4.62
C MET A 1 15.16 -24.76 -3.77
N PRO A 2 14.79 -24.65 -2.48
CA PRO A 2 13.64 -25.41 -1.98
C PRO A 2 12.71 -24.60 -1.06
N ARG A 3 11.51 -25.15 -0.86
CA ARG A 3 10.31 -24.62 -0.19
C ARG A 3 10.56 -24.42 1.31
N HIS A 4 10.21 -23.26 1.85
CA HIS A 4 10.02 -23.08 3.29
C HIS A 4 8.53 -23.04 3.62
N ALA A 5 8.15 -23.94 4.53
CA ALA A 5 6.81 -24.18 5.02
C ALA A 5 6.23 -22.92 5.66
N HIS A 6 4.96 -22.63 5.35
CA HIS A 6 4.18 -21.61 6.05
C HIS A 6 3.86 -22.11 7.46
N LEU A 7 4.19 -21.33 8.47
CA LEU A 7 3.75 -21.55 9.85
C LEU A 7 2.56 -20.63 10.14
N LEU A 8 1.53 -21.20 10.76
CA LEU A 8 0.25 -20.55 11.03
C LEU A 8 0.35 -19.62 12.26
N PRO A 9 -0.45 -18.54 12.34
CA PRO A 9 -0.42 -17.56 13.43
C PRO A 9 -0.68 -18.12 14.84
N GLU A 10 -1.41 -19.22 15.00
CA GLU A 10 -1.53 -19.92 16.29
C GLU A 10 -0.19 -20.46 16.83
N HIS A 11 0.83 -20.62 15.98
CA HIS A 11 2.19 -20.91 16.44
C HIS A 11 2.88 -19.68 17.02
N LEU A 12 2.51 -18.46 16.61
CA LEU A 12 3.12 -17.23 17.12
C LEU A 12 2.66 -16.93 18.56
N ALA A 13 1.42 -17.29 18.91
CA ALA A 13 0.94 -17.24 20.29
C ALA A 13 1.57 -18.33 21.18
N ALA A 14 1.87 -19.51 20.63
CA ALA A 14 2.55 -20.59 21.35
C ALA A 14 4.07 -20.35 21.52
N LEU A 15 4.65 -19.45 20.74
CA LEU A 15 6.06 -19.02 20.84
C LEU A 15 6.29 -17.95 21.91
N GLY A 16 5.25 -17.56 22.65
CA GLY A 16 5.38 -16.74 23.85
C GLY A 16 5.74 -15.28 23.59
N TYR A 17 5.47 -14.74 22.40
CA TYR A 17 5.67 -13.33 22.11
C TYR A 17 4.68 -12.48 22.91
N PRO A 18 5.14 -11.81 23.98
CA PRO A 18 4.31 -10.89 24.71
C PRO A 18 4.16 -9.67 23.80
N LEU A 19 2.94 -9.16 23.66
CA LEU A 19 2.75 -7.78 23.24
C LEU A 19 3.48 -6.89 24.25
N GLN A 20 4.72 -6.48 23.96
CA GLN A 20 5.44 -5.53 24.79
C GLN A 20 6.13 -4.45 23.97
N ASP A 21 5.76 -3.23 24.37
CA ASP A 21 6.35 -1.93 24.19
C ASP A 21 6.30 -1.26 22.81
N LYS A 22 5.27 -0.41 22.67
CA LYS A 22 5.25 0.87 21.95
C LYS A 22 6.19 0.99 20.74
N GLY A 23 5.65 0.61 19.58
CA GLY A 23 5.72 1.51 18.42
C GLY A 23 6.24 0.92 17.12
N VAL A 24 6.76 -0.31 17.09
CA VAL A 24 7.24 -0.92 15.83
C VAL A 24 7.01 -2.43 15.86
N ALA A 25 6.35 -2.97 14.84
CA ALA A 25 6.15 -4.41 14.66
C ALA A 25 7.47 -5.10 14.25
N HIS A 26 7.65 -6.37 14.63
CA HIS A 26 8.82 -7.15 14.19
C HIS A 26 8.74 -7.44 12.68
N GLU A 27 9.89 -7.57 12.01
CA GLU A 27 9.96 -7.81 10.56
C GLU A 27 9.10 -9.00 10.11
N GLU A 28 9.12 -10.10 10.86
CA GLU A 28 8.30 -11.28 10.56
C GLU A 28 6.80 -10.98 10.64
N GLU A 29 6.38 -10.19 11.63
CA GLU A 29 4.99 -9.75 11.80
C GLU A 29 4.58 -8.83 10.65
N VAL A 30 5.43 -7.85 10.30
CA VAL A 30 5.21 -6.94 9.18
C VAL A 30 5.10 -7.71 7.87
N GLN A 31 5.97 -8.70 7.65
CA GLN A 31 5.96 -9.52 6.44
C GLN A 31 4.69 -10.37 6.35
N VAL A 32 4.23 -10.93 7.46
CA VAL A 32 2.95 -11.67 7.54
C VAL A 32 1.78 -10.73 7.26
N MET A 33 1.74 -9.55 7.88
CA MET A 33 0.70 -8.54 7.65
C MET A 33 0.67 -8.07 6.19
N ALA A 34 1.83 -7.78 5.60
CA ALA A 34 1.95 -7.40 4.20
C ALA A 34 1.44 -8.51 3.27
N ASN A 35 1.83 -9.76 3.50
CA ASN A 35 1.36 -10.90 2.70
C ASN A 35 -0.15 -11.10 2.80
N ILE A 36 -0.72 -10.94 4.00
CA ILE A 36 -2.17 -11.04 4.23
C ILE A 36 -2.91 -9.90 3.51
N GLY A 37 -2.42 -8.67 3.63
CA GLY A 37 -2.98 -7.50 2.94
C GLY A 37 -2.93 -7.66 1.42
N MET A 38 -1.78 -8.05 0.87
CA MET A 38 -1.63 -8.29 -0.57
C MET A 38 -2.51 -9.44 -1.06
N ASP A 39 -2.62 -10.56 -0.31
CA ASP A 39 -3.53 -11.64 -0.67
C ASP A 39 -5.00 -11.19 -0.66
N ALA A 40 -5.40 -10.36 0.31
CA ALA A 40 -6.75 -9.81 0.37
C ALA A 40 -7.05 -8.83 -0.78
N LEU A 41 -6.07 -8.02 -1.19
CA LEU A 41 -6.18 -7.13 -2.36
C LEU A 41 -6.31 -7.90 -3.67
N HIS A 42 -5.49 -8.94 -3.86
CA HIS A 42 -5.52 -9.74 -5.08
C HIS A 42 -6.73 -10.68 -5.14
N ASN A 43 -7.24 -11.12 -3.98
CA ASN A 43 -8.33 -12.08 -3.87
C ASN A 43 -9.49 -11.55 -3.00
N PRO A 44 -10.15 -10.45 -3.40
CA PRO A 44 -11.18 -9.79 -2.56
C PRO A 44 -12.45 -10.66 -2.35
N HIS A 45 -12.67 -11.65 -3.23
CA HIS A 45 -13.79 -12.58 -3.11
C HIS A 45 -13.52 -13.78 -2.20
N LYS A 46 -12.28 -13.96 -1.73
CA LYS A 46 -11.86 -15.09 -0.89
C LYS A 46 -12.08 -14.72 0.58
N PRO A 47 -13.01 -15.38 1.30
CA PRO A 47 -13.17 -15.16 2.75
C PRO A 47 -11.86 -15.42 3.49
N ARG A 48 -11.56 -14.64 4.53
CA ARG A 48 -10.30 -14.82 5.27
C ARG A 48 -10.43 -15.95 6.30
N PRO A 49 -9.34 -16.70 6.56
CA PRO A 49 -9.34 -17.71 7.62
C PRO A 49 -9.64 -17.12 9.00
N LYS A 50 -10.37 -17.87 9.84
CA LYS A 50 -10.53 -17.50 11.26
C LYS A 50 -9.18 -17.53 11.97
N GLY A 51 -8.89 -16.51 12.78
CA GLY A 51 -7.61 -16.38 13.49
C GLY A 51 -6.48 -15.75 12.67
N GLU A 52 -6.72 -15.41 11.41
CA GLU A 52 -5.81 -14.56 10.64
C GLU A 52 -5.82 -13.11 11.19
N TRP A 53 -4.78 -12.32 10.91
CA TRP A 53 -4.78 -10.90 11.25
C TRP A 53 -5.97 -10.16 10.63
N ILE A 54 -6.71 -9.41 11.45
CA ILE A 54 -7.94 -8.70 11.08
C ILE A 54 -7.76 -7.69 9.93
N GLY A 55 -6.53 -7.19 9.74
CA GLY A 55 -6.18 -6.35 8.59
C GLY A 55 -6.48 -7.03 7.25
N GLY A 56 -6.45 -8.37 7.18
CA GLY A 56 -6.87 -9.13 6.00
C GLY A 56 -8.37 -8.99 5.69
N GLU A 57 -9.23 -9.05 6.70
CA GLU A 57 -10.69 -8.87 6.51
C GLU A 57 -11.05 -7.41 6.23
N MET A 58 -10.37 -6.46 6.89
CA MET A 58 -10.51 -5.04 6.57
C MET A 58 -10.05 -4.75 5.13
N THR A 59 -8.97 -5.40 4.70
CA THR A 59 -8.46 -5.29 3.32
C THR A 59 -9.39 -5.97 2.31
N ARG A 60 -10.01 -7.10 2.68
CA ARG A 60 -10.97 -7.83 1.83
C ARG A 60 -12.26 -7.03 1.62
N HIS A 61 -12.79 -6.44 2.68
CA HIS A 61 -14.02 -5.62 2.65
C HIS A 61 -13.80 -4.21 2.12
N TYR A 62 -12.65 -3.99 1.47
CA TYR A 62 -12.15 -2.69 1.04
C TYR A 62 -13.24 -1.72 0.62
N ASN A 63 -13.36 -0.67 1.43
CA ASN A 63 -14.03 0.55 1.01
C ASN A 63 -13.28 1.07 -0.22
N PRO A 64 -13.96 1.44 -1.32
CA PRO A 64 -13.35 2.07 -2.49
C PRO A 64 -12.33 3.18 -2.15
N VAL A 65 -12.53 3.87 -1.02
CA VAL A 65 -11.63 4.89 -0.46
C VAL A 65 -10.25 4.33 -0.12
N ILE A 66 -10.15 3.17 0.54
CA ILE A 66 -8.83 2.59 0.91
C ILE A 66 -8.08 2.14 -0.35
N LYS A 67 -8.82 1.65 -1.36
CA LYS A 67 -8.25 1.33 -2.67
C LYS A 67 -7.63 2.54 -3.32
N GLU A 68 -8.36 3.65 -3.31
CA GLU A 68 -7.89 4.89 -3.89
C GLU A 68 -6.67 5.43 -3.13
N LEU A 69 -6.69 5.42 -1.81
CA LEU A 69 -5.53 5.79 -0.97
C LEU A 69 -4.28 4.95 -1.30
N TYR A 70 -4.46 3.64 -1.50
CA TYR A 70 -3.37 2.73 -1.87
C TYR A 70 -2.80 3.05 -3.26
N ILE A 71 -3.66 3.26 -4.26
CA ILE A 71 -3.24 3.63 -5.62
C ILE A 71 -2.50 4.97 -5.60
N LEU A 72 -3.06 5.98 -4.92
CA LEU A 72 -2.43 7.29 -4.77
C LEU A 72 -1.06 7.18 -4.10
N SER A 73 -0.93 6.34 -3.08
CA SER A 73 0.36 6.08 -2.41
C SER A 73 1.39 5.48 -3.35
N ILE A 74 1.01 4.45 -4.13
CA ILE A 74 1.90 3.83 -5.10
C ILE A 74 2.36 4.86 -6.14
N ASP A 75 1.42 5.60 -6.71
CA ASP A 75 1.73 6.60 -7.73
C ASP A 75 2.70 7.66 -7.17
N MET A 76 2.44 8.21 -5.99
CA MET A 76 3.35 9.16 -5.33
C MET A 76 4.75 8.57 -5.07
N ILE A 77 4.85 7.30 -4.67
CA ILE A 77 6.14 6.62 -4.46
C ILE A 77 6.91 6.51 -5.78
N LEU A 78 6.25 6.10 -6.86
CA LEU A 78 6.86 5.96 -8.18
C LEU A 78 7.34 7.32 -8.71
N LEU A 79 6.51 8.36 -8.60
CA LEU A 79 6.88 9.73 -9.03
C LEU A 79 8.10 10.25 -8.26
N ASN A 80 8.16 10.02 -6.95
CA ASN A 80 9.32 10.40 -6.13
C ASN A 80 10.57 9.60 -6.48
N ASN A 81 10.41 8.31 -6.80
CA ASN A 81 11.51 7.47 -7.23
C ASN A 81 12.11 8.00 -8.53
N ASP A 82 11.28 8.30 -9.52
CA ASP A 82 11.71 8.86 -10.81
C ASP A 82 12.40 10.21 -10.63
N ILE A 83 11.84 11.13 -9.83
CA ILE A 83 12.50 12.43 -9.53
C ILE A 83 13.88 12.21 -8.90
N ALA A 84 13.98 11.32 -7.91
CA ALA A 84 15.22 11.11 -7.17
C ALA A 84 16.29 10.38 -7.99
N LEU A 85 15.88 9.41 -8.82
CA LEU A 85 16.79 8.54 -9.57
C LEU A 85 17.07 9.01 -10.99
N TYR A 86 16.35 10.00 -11.52
CA TYR A 86 16.50 10.42 -12.92
C TYR A 86 17.93 10.77 -13.32
N ASN A 87 18.69 11.42 -12.43
CA ASN A 87 20.10 11.74 -12.67
C ASN A 87 20.98 10.50 -12.82
N LEU A 88 20.65 9.42 -12.13
CA LEU A 88 21.36 8.16 -12.25
C LEU A 88 20.95 7.42 -13.53
N GLU A 89 19.66 7.37 -13.83
CA GLU A 89 19.11 6.69 -15.01
C GLU A 89 19.59 7.33 -16.32
N GLN A 90 19.65 8.67 -16.38
CA GLN A 90 20.12 9.37 -17.58
C GLN A 90 21.61 9.10 -17.86
N VAL A 91 22.44 9.02 -16.81
CA VAL A 91 23.88 8.77 -16.95
C VAL A 91 24.14 7.34 -17.40
N GLN A 92 23.29 6.40 -16.98
CA GLN A 92 23.36 5.00 -17.39
C GLN A 92 22.72 4.73 -18.77
N GLY A 93 21.97 5.71 -19.31
CA GLY A 93 21.26 5.57 -20.57
C GLY A 93 19.99 4.70 -20.48
N ASP A 94 19.45 4.51 -19.28
CA ASP A 94 18.25 3.69 -19.00
C ASP A 94 17.03 4.54 -18.61
N ASN A 95 17.08 5.85 -18.87
CA ASN A 95 15.99 6.76 -18.54
C ASN A 95 14.77 6.65 -19.45
N ASN A 96 14.73 5.74 -20.43
CA ASN A 96 13.61 5.61 -21.38
C ASN A 96 12.29 5.25 -20.69
N HIS A 97 12.35 4.62 -19.51
CA HIS A 97 11.19 4.24 -18.73
C HIS A 97 10.79 5.28 -17.67
N SER A 98 11.62 6.30 -17.46
CA SER A 98 11.34 7.38 -16.52
C SER A 98 10.18 8.26 -17.01
N ILE A 99 9.27 8.59 -16.10
CA ILE A 99 8.21 9.55 -16.35
C ILE A 99 8.77 10.94 -16.67
N ILE A 100 9.98 11.27 -16.21
CA ILE A 100 10.66 12.52 -16.57
C ILE A 100 10.94 12.55 -18.08
N THR A 101 11.56 11.51 -18.63
CA THR A 101 11.84 11.40 -20.07
C THR A 101 10.55 11.46 -20.88
N THR A 102 9.54 10.71 -20.45
CA THR A 102 8.22 10.70 -21.12
C THR A 102 7.58 12.09 -21.12
N THR A 103 7.63 12.79 -19.99
CA THR A 103 7.08 14.14 -19.83
C THR A 103 7.83 15.16 -20.69
N MET A 104 9.16 15.08 -20.78
CA MET A 104 9.96 15.92 -21.67
C MET A 104 9.48 15.78 -23.13
N HIS A 105 9.30 14.54 -23.60
CA HIS A 105 8.85 14.28 -24.97
C HIS A 105 7.41 14.72 -25.21
N HIS A 106 6.50 14.38 -24.30
CA HIS A 106 5.07 14.67 -24.46
C HIS A 106 4.78 16.17 -24.38
N ASN A 107 5.32 16.84 -23.35
CA ASN A 107 5.08 18.25 -23.09
C ASN A 107 6.03 19.17 -23.87
N LYS A 108 6.99 18.60 -24.62
CA LYS A 108 8.02 19.34 -25.38
C LYS A 108 8.77 20.34 -24.50
N THR A 109 9.21 19.85 -23.35
CA THR A 109 9.90 20.65 -22.34
C THR A 109 11.30 20.12 -22.07
N ASP A 110 12.14 20.94 -21.45
CA ASP A 110 13.42 20.49 -20.91
C ASP A 110 13.26 19.70 -19.60
N ILE A 111 14.38 19.20 -19.07
CA ILE A 111 14.41 18.40 -17.83
C ILE A 111 13.76 19.16 -16.68
N GLN A 112 14.04 20.46 -16.53
CA GLN A 112 13.49 21.25 -15.43
C GLN A 112 11.98 21.39 -15.53
N GLY A 113 11.45 21.68 -16.72
CA GLY A 113 10.01 21.77 -16.90
C GLY A 113 9.30 20.43 -16.74
N ALA A 114 9.95 19.31 -17.08
CA ALA A 114 9.42 17.98 -16.79
C ALA A 114 9.41 17.68 -15.29
N MET A 115 10.50 17.98 -14.57
CA MET A 115 10.58 17.84 -13.11
C MET A 115 9.51 18.67 -12.41
N ASN A 116 9.30 19.92 -12.85
CA ASN A 116 8.25 20.78 -12.32
C ASN A 116 6.85 20.17 -12.56
N TRP A 117 6.58 19.68 -13.76
CA TRP A 117 5.29 19.06 -14.08
C TRP A 117 5.01 17.82 -13.22
N VAL A 118 6.01 16.93 -13.04
CA VAL A 118 5.88 15.73 -12.21
C VAL A 118 5.71 16.09 -10.73
N TYR A 119 6.41 17.11 -10.26
CA TYR A 119 6.22 17.65 -8.91
C TYR A 119 4.81 18.20 -8.70
N ASP A 120 4.30 18.99 -9.64
CA ASP A 120 2.95 19.55 -9.58
C ASP A 120 1.90 18.44 -9.62
N TYR A 121 2.08 17.43 -10.48
CA TYR A 121 1.20 16.26 -10.51
C TYR A 121 1.23 15.47 -9.20
N HIS A 122 2.41 15.24 -8.62
CA HIS A 122 2.52 14.64 -7.29
C HIS A 122 1.74 15.46 -6.24
N LYS A 123 1.81 16.80 -6.29
CA LYS A 123 1.05 17.68 -5.38
C LYS A 123 -0.47 17.52 -5.53
N GLU A 124 -0.97 17.32 -6.74
CA GLU A 124 -2.38 17.03 -6.96
C GLU A 124 -2.80 15.68 -6.33
N LEU A 125 -1.94 14.66 -6.41
CA LEU A 125 -2.22 13.36 -5.78
C LEU A 125 -2.18 13.45 -4.25
N GLU A 126 -1.24 14.22 -3.69
CA GLU A 126 -1.15 14.48 -2.24
C GLU A 126 -2.44 15.13 -1.72
N VAL A 127 -2.98 16.12 -2.44
CA VAL A 127 -4.26 16.76 -2.07
C VAL A 127 -5.42 15.76 -2.08
N LYS A 128 -5.50 14.91 -3.11
CA LYS A 128 -6.54 13.86 -3.19
C LYS A 128 -6.41 12.84 -2.06
N PHE A 129 -5.18 12.44 -1.74
CA PHE A 129 -4.90 11.51 -0.66
C PHE A 129 -5.39 12.07 0.67
N MET A 130 -5.02 13.31 1.00
CA MET A 130 -5.43 13.96 2.25
C MET A 130 -6.94 14.13 2.34
N ASP A 131 -7.62 14.49 1.25
CA ASP A 131 -9.09 14.60 1.23
C ASP A 131 -9.77 13.26 1.54
N LEU A 132 -9.28 12.17 0.94
CA LEU A 132 -9.82 10.83 1.20
C LEU A 132 -9.52 10.36 2.63
N ASP A 133 -8.32 10.63 3.14
CA ASP A 133 -7.90 10.27 4.49
C ASP A 133 -8.76 10.97 5.55
N GLU A 134 -8.91 12.30 5.42
CA GLU A 134 -9.62 13.12 6.38
C GLU A 134 -11.15 12.96 6.31
N ASN A 135 -11.71 12.88 5.10
CA ASN A 135 -13.15 13.01 4.90
C ASN A 135 -13.86 11.70 4.59
N LYS A 136 -13.14 10.62 4.26
CA LYS A 136 -13.75 9.39 3.72
C LYS A 136 -13.36 8.09 4.40
N ILE A 137 -12.27 8.04 5.17
CA ILE A 137 -11.91 6.84 5.94
C ILE A 137 -12.93 6.48 7.02
N THR A 138 -13.66 7.46 7.56
CA THR A 138 -14.64 7.22 8.65
C THR A 138 -16.00 6.70 8.16
N GLU A 139 -16.24 6.63 6.84
CA GLU A 139 -17.46 6.11 6.22
C GLU A 139 -17.37 4.60 5.92
N PHE A 140 -16.94 3.78 6.88
CA PHE A 140 -17.19 2.34 6.77
C PHE A 140 -18.71 2.12 6.83
N GLU A 141 -19.34 1.93 5.66
CA GLU A 141 -20.77 1.62 5.62
C GLU A 141 -21.04 0.32 6.39
N GLU A 142 -22.14 0.30 7.18
CA GLU A 142 -22.69 -0.90 7.80
C GLU A 142 -23.11 -1.88 6.68
N PRO A 143 -22.20 -2.77 6.26
CA PRO A 143 -22.18 -4.14 6.77
C PRO A 143 -20.83 -4.54 7.38
N VAL A 144 -19.78 -3.72 7.23
CA VAL A 144 -18.43 -4.05 7.70
C VAL A 144 -18.45 -4.29 9.22
N ASP A 145 -19.12 -3.43 9.98
CA ASP A 145 -19.22 -3.58 11.44
C ASP A 145 -19.95 -4.86 11.89
N THR A 146 -20.95 -5.33 11.13
CA THR A 146 -21.72 -6.53 11.50
C THR A 146 -20.94 -7.81 11.19
N GLU A 147 -20.31 -7.90 10.02
CA GLU A 147 -19.48 -9.06 9.64
C GLU A 147 -18.17 -9.11 10.44
N LEU A 148 -17.60 -7.93 10.75
CA LEU A 148 -16.44 -7.77 11.64
C LEU A 148 -16.78 -8.13 13.10
N ALA A 149 -17.96 -7.72 13.60
CA ALA A 149 -18.44 -8.13 14.94
C ALA A 149 -18.65 -9.65 15.03
N GLN A 150 -19.21 -10.27 13.98
CA GLN A 150 -19.34 -11.72 13.88
C GLN A 150 -17.98 -12.44 13.81
N TRP A 151 -17.00 -11.86 13.12
CA TRP A 151 -15.63 -12.38 13.07
C TRP A 151 -14.93 -12.31 14.44
N LEU A 152 -15.18 -11.24 15.20
CA LEU A 152 -14.69 -11.06 16.58
C LEU A 152 -15.42 -11.92 17.63
N GLY A 153 -16.50 -12.61 17.24
CA GLY A 153 -17.17 -13.61 18.07
C GLY A 153 -18.16 -13.06 19.11
N ASN A 154 -18.82 -11.93 18.83
CA ASN A 154 -20.01 -11.49 19.57
C ASN A 154 -21.31 -12.02 18.95
#